data_AF-A0A4Y9R6M7-F1
#
_entry.id   AF-A0A4Y9R6M7-F1
#
_cell.length_a   1.000
_cell.length_b   1.000
_cell.length_c   1.000
_cell.angle_alpha   90.00
_cell.angle_beta   90.00
_cell.angle_gamma   90.00
#
_symmetry.space_group_name_H-M   'P 1'
#
loop_
_entity.id
_entity.type
_entity.pdbx_description
1 polymer ?
#
loop_
_entity_poly.entity_id
_entity_poly.type
_entity_poly.pdbx_seq_one_letter_code
_entity_poly.pdbx_strand_id
1 'polypeptide(L)' 'VGDGNNDIEMLQWAGRGVAMGHAPLTLTEVADHVTGSIDDDGLVDELRRYL' A
#
# COMPACT_ATOMS: atom_id res chain seq x y z
N VAL A 1 0.95 1.86 -4.86
CA VAL A 1 0.52 2.04 -3.46
C VAL A 1 -0.98 2.28 -3.49
N GLY A 2 -1.76 1.69 -2.59
CA GLY A 2 -3.22 1.87 -2.53
C GLY A 2 -3.73 1.84 -1.09
N ASP A 3 -4.95 2.29 -0.88
CA ASP A 3 -5.63 2.38 0.42
C ASP A 3 -7.10 1.93 0.40
N GLY A 4 -7.68 1.70 -0.78
CA GLY A 4 -9.06 1.27 -0.95
C GLY A 4 -9.25 -0.05 -1.71
N ASN A 5 -10.45 -0.63 -1.63
CA ASN A 5 -10.78 -1.86 -2.36
C ASN A 5 -10.73 -1.68 -3.89
N ASN A 6 -10.92 -0.46 -4.38
CA ASN A 6 -10.76 -0.12 -5.79
C ASN A 6 -9.31 -0.22 -6.28
N ASP A 7 -8.33 -0.35 -5.37
CA ASP A 7 -6.91 -0.48 -5.71
C ASP A 7 -6.44 -1.94 -5.83
N ILE A 8 -7.30 -2.92 -5.50
CA ILE A 8 -6.95 -4.35 -5.46
C ILE A 8 -6.38 -4.82 -6.80
N GLU A 9 -7.09 -4.58 -7.90
CA GLU A 9 -6.64 -5.01 -9.24
C GLU A 9 -5.31 -4.34 -9.62
N MET A 10 -5.13 -3.07 -9.26
CA MET A 10 -3.89 -2.34 -9.51
C MET A 10 -2.71 -2.94 -8.70
N LEU A 11 -2.91 -3.27 -7.41
CA LEU A 11 -1.85 -3.87 -6.58
C LEU A 11 -1.46 -5.26 -7.06
N GLN A 12 -2.42 -6.09 -7.47
CA GLN A 12 -2.16 -7.44 -7.99
C GLN A 12 -1.47 -7.42 -9.36
N TRP A 13 -1.74 -6.41 -10.18
CA TRP A 13 -1.09 -6.26 -11.49
C TRP A 13 0.35 -5.72 -11.37
N ALA A 14 0.60 -4.83 -10.41
CA ALA A 14 1.91 -4.24 -10.22
C ALA A 14 2.94 -5.31 -9.83
N GLY A 15 4.16 -5.22 -10.37
CA GLY A 15 5.26 -6.11 -9.95
C GLY A 15 5.69 -5.91 -8.48
N ARG A 16 5.21 -4.85 -7.84
CA ARG A 16 5.24 -4.66 -6.39
C ARG A 16 4.06 -3.79 -5.94
N GLY A 17 3.10 -4.41 -5.27
CA GLY A 17 1.97 -3.74 -4.63
C GLY A 17 2.28 -3.35 -3.18
N VAL A 18 1.90 -2.14 -2.78
CA VAL A 18 2.00 -1.68 -1.38
C VAL A 18 0.65 -1.15 -0.92
N ALA A 19 0.16 -1.60 0.23
CA ALA A 19 -1.03 -1.06 0.88
C ALA A 19 -0.65 -0.06 1.99
N MET A 20 -1.47 0.98 2.19
CA MET A 20 -1.37 1.86 3.35
C MET A 20 -1.81 1.13 4.62
N GLY A 21 -1.23 1.48 5.77
CA GLY A 21 -1.47 0.77 7.05
C GLY A 21 -2.90 0.85 7.59
N HIS A 22 -3.70 1.79 7.11
CA HIS A 22 -5.12 1.94 7.46
C HIS A 22 -6.08 1.36 6.40
N ALA A 23 -5.53 0.73 5.35
CA ALA A 23 -6.33 0.16 4.28
C ALA A 23 -7.20 -1.02 4.77
N PRO A 24 -8.33 -1.31 4.10
CA PRO A 24 -9.14 -2.49 4.39
C PRO A 24 -8.32 -3.79 4.31
N LEU A 25 -8.69 -4.77 5.15
CA LEU A 25 -8.03 -6.08 5.20
C LEU A 25 -7.91 -6.72 3.81
N THR A 26 -8.98 -6.62 3.01
CA THR A 26 -9.08 -7.11 1.63
C THR A 26 -8.01 -6.54 0.69
N LEU A 27 -7.50 -5.32 0.94
CA LEU A 27 -6.38 -4.77 0.18
C LEU A 27 -5.03 -5.18 0.77
N THR A 28 -4.90 -5.17 2.09
CA THR A 28 -3.64 -5.52 2.76
C THR A 28 -3.23 -6.99 2.54
N GLU A 29 -4.21 -7.90 2.43
CA GLU A 29 -3.96 -9.33 2.18
C GLU A 29 -3.42 -9.63 0.78
N VAL A 30 -3.64 -8.73 -0.19
CA VAL A 30 -3.16 -8.89 -1.57
C VAL A 30 -1.91 -8.07 -1.89
N ALA A 31 -1.42 -7.27 -0.94
CA ALA A 31 -0.26 -6.41 -1.13
C ALA A 31 1.04 -7.13 -0.77
N ASP A 32 2.13 -6.86 -1.49
CA ASP A 32 3.46 -7.40 -1.17
C ASP A 32 4.07 -6.74 0.08
N HIS A 33 3.62 -5.54 0.41
CA HIS A 33 4.04 -4.81 1.60
C HIS A 33 2.90 -3.93 2.13
N VAL A 34 2.90 -3.72 3.44
CA VAL A 34 2.02 -2.75 4.10
C VAL A 34 2.92 -1.71 4.74
N THR A 35 2.76 -0.45 4.34
CA THR A 35 3.47 0.69 4.95
C THR A 35 2.67 1.30 6.11
N GLY A 36 3.17 2.37 6.73
CA GLY A 36 2.47 3.13 7.77
C GLY A 36 1.10 3.67 7.32
N SER A 37 0.33 4.18 8.28
CA SER A 37 -0.96 4.80 7.99
C SER A 37 -0.79 6.17 7.32
N ILE A 38 -1.91 6.83 6.99
CA ILE A 38 -1.87 8.23 6.52
C ILE A 38 -1.40 9.17 7.64
N ASP A 39 -1.78 8.88 8.90
CA ASP A 39 -1.38 9.68 10.06
C ASP A 39 0.11 9.55 10.39
N ASP A 40 0.74 8.44 9.96
CA ASP A 40 2.16 8.16 10.15
C ASP A 40 3.03 8.56 8.94
N ASP A 41 2.50 9.31 7.97
CA ASP A 41 3.18 9.63 6.71
C ASP A 41 3.70 8.38 5.96
N GLY A 42 2.98 7.25 6.03
CA GLY A 42 3.48 5.94 5.58
C GLY A 42 3.91 5.88 4.12
N LEU A 43 3.29 6.66 3.22
CA LEU A 43 3.73 6.74 1.82
C LEU A 43 5.10 7.41 1.70
N VAL A 44 5.41 8.38 2.55
CA VAL A 44 6.71 9.08 2.55
C VAL A 44 7.83 8.09 2.89
N ASP A 45 7.64 7.28 3.92
CA ASP A 45 8.62 6.25 4.31
C ASP A 45 8.83 5.19 3.24
N GLU A 46 7.78 4.85 2.49
CA GLU A 46 7.88 3.92 1.38
C GLU A 46 8.66 4.54 0.20
N LEU A 47 8.38 5.79 -0.17
CA LEU A 47 9.07 6.47 -1.26
C LEU A 47 10.55 6.73 -0.95
N ARG A 48 10.89 7.03 0.31
CA ARG A 48 12.28 7.23 0.76
C ARG A 48 13.20 6.03 0.51
N ARG A 49 12.67 4.83 0.30
CA ARG A 49 13.47 3.63 -0.03
C ARG A 49 14.08 3.66 -1.43
N TYR A 50 13.60 4.57 -2.29
CA TYR A 50 13.93 4.63 -3.72
C TYR A 50 14.47 5.98 -4.19
N LEU A 51 14.65 6.93 -3.26
CA LEU A 51 15.25 8.24 -3.49
C LEU A 51 16.70 8.25 -2.97
#